data_AF-A0A0Q7VEN6-F1
#
_entry.id   AF-A0A0Q7VEN6-F1
#
_cell.length_a   1.000
_cell.length_b   1.000
_cell.length_c   1.000
_cell.angle_alpha   90.00
_cell.angle_beta   90.00
_cell.angle_gamma   90.00
#
_symmetry.space_group_name_H-M   'P 1'
#
loop_
_entity.id
_entity.type
_entity.pdbx_description
1 polymer ?
#
loop_
_entity_poly.entity_id
_entity_poly.type
_entity_poly.pdbx_seq_one_letter_code
_entity_poly.pdbx_strand_id
1 'polypeptide(L)'
;MKTTFGAILAGVLVLTASSALAASGDRTTPAQATAETAPQAEGPATLDERLGCGVMLVTIDEVLQRNPQLAAKFSQGNGAGAAMVPMFKLLGVSGGQVLDKAYAEGVAQGSTPSTLYRRGVAALSAKINQDGGGKDQAMAVFSRCMSVAAPQS
;
A
#
# COMPACT_ATOMS: atom_id res chain seq x y z
N MET A 1 32.57 -3.65 -49.29
CA MET A 1 33.04 -2.25 -49.21
C MET A 1 32.33 -1.43 -50.29
N LYS A 2 31.49 -0.45 -49.90
CA LYS A 2 30.95 0.67 -50.72
C LYS A 2 30.10 1.59 -49.80
N THR A 3 30.74 2.52 -49.09
CA THR A 3 30.69 4.01 -49.25
C THR A 3 29.37 4.71 -48.88
N THR A 4 29.41 5.40 -47.73
CA THR A 4 28.96 6.79 -47.39
C THR A 4 27.58 7.29 -47.81
N PHE A 5 26.83 7.87 -46.86
CA PHE A 5 26.25 9.24 -46.94
C PHE A 5 25.96 9.77 -45.52
N GLY A 6 26.34 11.02 -45.27
CA GLY A 6 25.91 11.79 -44.10
C GLY A 6 24.83 12.81 -44.45
N ALA A 7 24.41 13.54 -43.42
CA ALA A 7 23.73 14.85 -43.40
C ALA A 7 22.20 14.90 -43.10
N ILE A 8 21.91 15.48 -41.92
CA ILE A 8 20.95 16.57 -41.61
C ILE A 8 19.45 16.34 -41.89
N LEU A 9 18.58 16.51 -40.87
CA LEU A 9 17.50 17.54 -40.82
C LEU A 9 16.47 17.32 -39.68
N ALA A 10 16.12 18.45 -39.05
CA ALA A 10 14.83 18.85 -38.47
C ALA A 10 14.22 17.97 -37.35
N GLY A 11 13.91 18.46 -36.15
CA GLY A 11 13.31 19.76 -35.84
C GLY A 11 11.78 19.62 -35.80
N VAL A 12 11.22 19.11 -34.69
CA VAL A 12 9.80 19.26 -34.35
C VAL A 12 9.66 19.38 -32.83
N LEU A 13 9.76 20.62 -32.32
CA LEU A 13 9.18 21.04 -31.05
C LEU A 13 7.74 21.46 -31.37
N VAL A 14 6.76 20.65 -30.98
CA VAL A 14 5.36 21.09 -30.92
C VAL A 14 5.11 21.57 -29.49
N LEU A 15 5.33 22.87 -29.24
CA LEU A 15 4.63 23.57 -28.16
C LEU A 15 3.34 24.14 -28.76
N THR A 16 2.21 23.46 -28.52
CA THR A 16 0.90 24.08 -28.70
C THR A 16 0.60 24.96 -27.50
N ALA A 17 0.32 26.22 -27.84
CA ALA A 17 0.10 27.33 -26.94
C ALA A 17 -1.30 27.35 -26.30
N SER A 18 -1.34 28.07 -25.18
CA SER A 18 -2.42 28.97 -24.75
C SER A 18 -3.71 28.39 -24.17
N SER A 19 -3.91 28.68 -22.88
CA SER A 19 -5.14 29.28 -22.38
C SER A 19 -4.78 30.23 -21.23
N ALA A 20 -4.44 31.48 -21.57
CA ALA A 20 -4.56 32.57 -20.64
C ALA A 20 -6.05 32.98 -20.59
N LEU A 21 -6.70 32.74 -19.47
CA LEU A 21 -7.93 33.44 -19.09
C LEU A 21 -7.68 34.12 -17.75
N ALA A 22 -7.39 35.42 -17.83
CA ALA A 22 -7.56 36.35 -16.73
C ALA A 22 -8.82 37.17 -17.04
N ALA A 23 -9.82 37.08 -16.18
CA ALA A 23 -10.89 38.08 -16.07
C ALA A 23 -11.18 38.27 -14.58
N SER A 24 -10.94 39.50 -14.13
CA SER A 24 -10.96 39.95 -12.75
C SER A 24 -12.37 40.14 -12.19
N GLY A 25 -12.51 39.88 -10.88
CA GLY A 25 -13.38 40.63 -9.98
C GLY A 25 -14.73 40.00 -9.66
N ASP A 26 -14.81 39.26 -8.55
CA ASP A 26 -15.69 39.70 -7.45
C ASP A 26 -15.19 39.17 -6.10
N ARG A 27 -15.36 40.01 -5.09
CA ARG A 27 -14.79 39.89 -3.75
C ARG A 27 -15.74 39.05 -2.91
N THR A 28 -15.54 37.75 -2.86
CA THR A 28 -16.11 36.90 -1.81
C THR A 28 -15.14 35.78 -1.52
N THR A 29 -14.48 35.88 -0.37
CA THR A 29 -13.66 34.83 0.22
C THR A 29 -14.56 33.62 0.49
N PRO A 30 -14.40 32.47 -0.19
CA PRO A 30 -14.93 31.23 0.34
C PRO A 30 -13.94 30.82 1.43
N ALA A 31 -14.44 30.69 2.66
CA ALA A 31 -13.69 30.06 3.73
C ALA A 31 -13.07 28.77 3.17
N GLN A 32 -11.73 28.66 3.22
CA GLN A 32 -11.05 27.40 3.03
C GLN A 32 -11.56 26.46 4.12
N ALA A 33 -12.60 25.69 3.79
CA ALA A 33 -12.73 24.37 4.35
C ALA A 33 -11.41 23.68 4.04
N THR A 34 -10.63 23.43 5.08
CA THR A 34 -9.49 22.53 5.05
C THR A 34 -9.97 21.24 4.40
N ALA A 35 -9.67 21.07 3.12
CA ALA A 35 -9.89 19.82 2.42
C ALA A 35 -9.06 18.80 3.19
N GLU A 36 -9.76 17.91 3.89
CA GLU A 36 -9.24 16.65 4.36
C GLU A 36 -8.47 16.06 3.19
N THR A 37 -7.15 15.99 3.33
CA THR A 37 -6.28 15.43 2.30
C THR A 37 -6.67 13.97 2.22
N ALA A 38 -7.53 13.64 1.25
CA ALA A 38 -7.82 12.27 0.90
C ALA A 38 -6.46 11.56 0.73
N PRO A 39 -6.26 10.37 1.33
CA PRO A 39 -5.00 9.67 1.21
C PRO A 39 -4.66 9.58 -0.27
N GLN A 40 -3.48 10.09 -0.65
CA GLN A 40 -2.97 9.88 -2.00
C GLN A 40 -3.10 8.39 -2.28
N ALA A 41 -3.77 8.03 -3.38
CA ALA A 41 -3.90 6.65 -3.78
C ALA A 41 -2.49 6.12 -4.05
N GLU A 42 -1.87 5.51 -3.04
CA GLU A 42 -0.63 4.77 -3.18
C GLU A 42 -0.89 3.74 -4.29
N GLY A 43 -0.08 3.80 -5.36
CA GLY A 43 -0.22 3.00 -6.57
C GLY A 43 -0.23 1.49 -6.32
N PRO A 44 -0.22 0.67 -7.38
CA PRO A 44 -0.29 -0.78 -7.23
C PRO A 44 0.82 -1.29 -6.31
N ALA A 45 0.44 -2.15 -5.36
CA ALA A 45 1.35 -2.62 -4.34
C ALA A 45 2.51 -3.42 -4.94
N THR A 46 3.73 -3.12 -4.51
CA THR A 46 4.93 -3.83 -5.00
C THR A 46 4.95 -5.29 -4.51
N LEU A 47 5.82 -6.12 -5.09
CA LEU A 47 6.00 -7.50 -4.62
C LEU A 47 6.43 -7.56 -3.15
N ASP A 48 7.40 -6.74 -2.76
CA ASP A 48 7.92 -6.70 -1.38
C ASP A 48 6.87 -6.19 -0.39
N GLU A 49 6.05 -5.23 -0.81
CA GLU A 49 4.92 -4.72 -0.03
C GLU A 49 3.84 -5.79 0.16
N ARG A 50 3.47 -6.52 -0.91
CA ARG A 50 2.52 -7.64 -0.82
C ARG A 50 3.04 -8.74 0.12
N LEU A 51 4.32 -9.09 0.04
CA LEU A 51 4.96 -10.04 0.95
C LEU A 51 4.89 -9.55 2.41
N GLY A 52 5.27 -8.30 2.66
CA GLY A 52 5.23 -7.70 4.00
C GLY A 52 3.83 -7.64 4.58
N CYS A 53 2.85 -7.17 3.79
CA CYS A 53 1.46 -7.09 4.20
C CYS A 53 0.84 -8.47 4.43
N GLY A 54 1.13 -9.44 3.57
CA GLY A 54 0.69 -10.83 3.78
C GLY A 54 1.21 -11.39 5.11
N VAL A 55 2.50 -11.19 5.41
CA VAL A 55 3.11 -11.66 6.68
C VAL A 55 2.43 -11.00 7.88
N MET A 56 2.23 -9.68 7.84
CA MET A 56 1.61 -8.96 8.94
C MET A 56 0.18 -9.46 9.24
N LEU A 57 -0.65 -9.60 8.20
CA LEU A 57 -2.05 -9.98 8.38
C LEU A 57 -2.21 -11.43 8.86
N VAL A 58 -1.44 -12.36 8.31
CA VAL A 58 -1.39 -13.76 8.80
C VAL A 58 -0.92 -13.81 10.24
N THR A 59 0.09 -13.00 10.59
CA THR A 59 0.62 -12.97 11.97
C THR A 59 -0.40 -12.45 12.96
N ILE A 60 -1.22 -11.44 12.60
CA ILE A 60 -2.27 -10.92 13.48
C ILE A 60 -3.29 -12.02 13.81
N ASP A 61 -3.73 -12.79 12.81
CA ASP A 61 -4.64 -13.91 13.02
C ASP A 61 -4.00 -15.02 13.88
N GLU A 62 -2.78 -15.44 13.54
CA GLU A 62 -2.06 -16.49 14.29
C GLU A 62 -1.85 -16.07 15.76
N VAL A 63 -1.50 -14.81 16.03
CA VAL A 63 -1.35 -14.28 17.39
C VAL A 63 -2.67 -14.35 18.14
N LEU A 64 -3.79 -14.02 17.52
CA LEU A 64 -5.10 -14.10 18.16
C LEU A 64 -5.53 -15.55 18.41
N GLN A 65 -5.23 -16.47 17.50
CA GLN A 65 -5.52 -17.90 17.67
C GLN A 65 -4.70 -18.52 18.80
N ARG A 66 -3.41 -18.16 18.91
CA ARG A 66 -2.49 -18.63 19.95
C ARG A 66 -2.76 -17.98 21.32
N ASN A 67 -3.42 -16.82 21.35
CA ASN A 67 -3.66 -16.04 22.57
C ASN A 67 -5.15 -15.69 22.72
N PRO A 68 -6.01 -16.68 23.05
CA PRO A 68 -7.45 -16.46 23.17
C PRO A 68 -7.81 -15.42 24.25
N GLN A 69 -6.95 -15.22 25.25
CA GLN A 69 -7.12 -14.15 26.24
C GLN A 69 -7.08 -12.73 25.62
N LEU A 70 -6.36 -12.52 24.52
CA LEU A 70 -6.35 -11.23 23.82
C LEU A 70 -7.68 -11.01 23.11
N ALA A 71 -8.19 -12.04 22.42
CA ALA A 71 -9.52 -12.01 21.81
C ALA A 71 -10.62 -11.75 22.85
N ALA A 72 -10.52 -12.38 24.04
CA ALA A 72 -11.45 -12.14 25.14
C ALA A 72 -11.42 -10.69 25.65
N LYS A 73 -10.24 -10.05 25.71
CA LYS A 73 -10.11 -8.64 26.07
C LYS A 73 -10.75 -7.71 25.04
N PHE A 74 -10.65 -8.04 23.74
CA PHE A 74 -11.38 -7.31 22.71
C PHE A 74 -12.89 -7.47 22.85
N SER A 75 -13.37 -8.66 23.17
CA SER A 75 -14.82 -8.90 23.35
C SER A 75 -15.41 -8.28 24.62
N GLN A 76 -14.60 -7.97 25.63
CA GLN A 76 -15.05 -7.32 26.87
C GLN A 76 -15.21 -5.79 26.75
N GLY A 77 -14.57 -5.15 25.77
CA GLY A 77 -14.60 -3.69 25.59
C GLY A 77 -15.55 -3.26 24.45
N ASN A 78 -16.81 -2.99 24.78
CA ASN A 78 -17.90 -2.59 23.86
C ASN A 78 -18.13 -3.54 22.66
N GLY A 79 -19.36 -3.58 22.13
CA GLY A 79 -19.74 -4.48 21.03
C GLY A 79 -18.85 -4.38 19.76
N ALA A 80 -18.13 -3.27 19.58
CA ALA A 80 -17.15 -3.09 18.50
C ALA A 80 -15.92 -4.00 18.61
N GLY A 81 -15.42 -4.28 19.83
CA GLY A 81 -14.24 -5.12 20.00
C GLY A 81 -14.52 -6.61 19.76
N ALA A 82 -15.73 -7.09 20.06
CA ALA A 82 -16.16 -8.44 19.71
C ALA A 82 -16.28 -8.66 18.19
N ALA A 83 -16.70 -7.63 17.44
CA ALA A 83 -16.79 -7.66 15.98
C ALA A 83 -15.41 -7.63 15.28
N MET A 84 -14.36 -7.16 15.97
CA MET A 84 -13.00 -7.12 15.43
C MET A 84 -12.35 -8.51 15.32
N VAL A 85 -12.71 -9.46 16.20
CA VAL A 85 -12.10 -10.80 16.19
C VAL A 85 -12.42 -11.57 14.90
N PRO A 86 -13.68 -11.66 14.43
CA PRO A 86 -13.99 -12.21 13.11
C PRO A 86 -13.32 -11.45 11.95
N MET A 87 -13.21 -10.13 12.06
CA MET A 87 -12.53 -9.31 11.05
C MET A 87 -11.04 -9.70 10.92
N PHE A 88 -10.33 -9.83 12.05
CA PHE A 88 -8.92 -10.24 12.03
C PHE A 88 -8.70 -11.64 11.44
N LYS A 89 -9.64 -12.58 11.65
CA LYS A 89 -9.58 -13.89 10.99
C LYS A 89 -9.70 -13.79 9.47
N LEU A 90 -10.66 -12.98 8.99
CA LEU A 90 -10.80 -12.75 7.55
C LEU A 90 -9.56 -12.08 6.96
N LEU A 91 -8.95 -11.15 7.69
CA LEU A 91 -7.67 -10.56 7.32
C LEU A 91 -6.54 -11.59 7.28
N GLY A 92 -6.49 -12.56 8.21
CA GLY A 92 -5.54 -13.66 8.17
C GLY A 92 -5.63 -14.48 6.88
N VAL A 93 -6.85 -14.85 6.49
CA VAL A 93 -7.12 -15.59 5.24
C VAL A 93 -6.72 -14.77 4.02
N SER A 94 -7.15 -13.50 3.98
CA SER A 94 -6.82 -12.57 2.90
C SER A 94 -5.31 -12.33 2.79
N GLY A 95 -4.64 -12.15 3.93
CA GLY A 95 -3.18 -12.08 4.04
C GLY A 95 -2.50 -13.31 3.48
N GLY A 96 -3.00 -14.51 3.81
CA GLY A 96 -2.51 -15.78 3.26
C GLY A 96 -2.60 -15.83 1.74
N GLN A 97 -3.73 -15.41 1.16
CA GLN A 97 -3.90 -15.38 -0.30
C GLN A 97 -2.96 -14.39 -1.00
N VAL A 98 -2.75 -13.20 -0.43
CA VAL A 98 -1.79 -12.22 -0.95
C VAL A 98 -0.38 -12.81 -0.90
N LEU A 99 -0.05 -13.43 0.22
CA LEU A 99 1.23 -14.05 0.47
C LEU A 99 1.50 -15.16 -0.54
N ASP A 100 0.57 -16.10 -0.72
CA ASP A 100 0.68 -17.21 -1.69
C ASP A 100 0.92 -16.71 -3.12
N LYS A 101 0.16 -15.69 -3.56
CA LYS A 101 0.33 -15.07 -4.88
C LYS A 101 1.70 -14.41 -5.02
N ALA A 102 2.14 -13.68 -4.00
CA ALA A 102 3.43 -13.01 -4.01
C ALA A 102 4.60 -14.02 -3.98
N TYR A 103 4.47 -15.12 -3.24
CA TYR A 103 5.43 -16.21 -3.27
C TYR A 103 5.50 -16.88 -4.63
N ALA A 104 4.36 -17.18 -5.25
CA ALA A 104 4.32 -17.75 -6.60
C ALA A 104 5.00 -16.84 -7.62
N GLU A 105 4.74 -15.54 -7.56
CA GLU A 105 5.39 -14.53 -8.42
C GLU A 105 6.90 -14.47 -8.19
N GLY A 106 7.35 -14.40 -6.93
CA GLY A 106 8.77 -14.33 -6.59
C GLY A 106 9.54 -15.61 -6.94
N VAL A 107 8.91 -16.77 -6.79
CA VAL A 107 9.48 -18.07 -7.20
C VAL A 107 9.60 -18.16 -8.72
N ALA A 108 8.62 -17.66 -9.47
CA ALA A 108 8.71 -17.54 -10.93
C ALA A 108 9.87 -16.63 -11.37
N GLN A 109 10.27 -15.67 -10.53
CA GLN A 109 11.45 -14.81 -10.73
C GLN A 109 12.76 -15.44 -10.21
N GLY A 110 12.76 -16.70 -9.78
CA GLY A 110 13.94 -17.43 -9.31
C GLY A 110 14.34 -17.15 -7.86
N SER A 111 13.51 -16.47 -7.08
CA SER A 111 13.78 -16.26 -5.65
C SER A 111 13.34 -17.43 -4.80
N THR A 112 14.10 -17.76 -3.77
CA THR A 112 13.68 -18.78 -2.78
C THR A 112 12.65 -18.19 -1.81
N PRO A 113 11.78 -19.04 -1.21
CA PRO A 113 10.83 -18.58 -0.21
C PRO A 113 11.47 -17.85 0.97
N SER A 114 12.60 -18.34 1.48
CA SER A 114 13.30 -17.68 2.60
C SER A 114 13.80 -16.28 2.25
N THR A 115 14.21 -16.04 1.00
CA THR A 115 14.60 -14.71 0.51
C THR A 115 13.39 -13.79 0.40
N LEU A 116 12.28 -14.28 -0.18
CA LEU A 116 11.04 -13.52 -0.29
C LEU A 116 10.48 -13.13 1.09
N TYR A 117 10.48 -14.05 2.05
CA TYR A 117 10.12 -13.78 3.43
C TYR A 117 10.94 -12.62 4.02
N ARG A 118 12.28 -12.72 3.93
CA ARG A 118 13.18 -11.70 4.47
C ARG A 118 12.98 -10.34 3.82
N ARG A 119 12.77 -10.31 2.50
CA ARG A 119 12.46 -9.07 1.76
C ARG A 119 11.15 -8.44 2.23
N GLY A 120 10.09 -9.24 2.36
CA GLY A 120 8.80 -8.77 2.85
C GLY A 120 8.88 -8.21 4.27
N VAL A 121 9.53 -8.93 5.19
CA VAL A 121 9.74 -8.47 6.58
C VAL A 121 10.58 -7.20 6.63
N ALA A 122 11.64 -7.10 5.82
CA ALA A 122 12.46 -5.90 5.76
C ALA A 122 11.67 -4.69 5.24
N ALA A 123 10.88 -4.87 4.18
CA ALA A 123 10.03 -3.81 3.62
C ALA A 123 8.95 -3.36 4.61
N LEU A 124 8.29 -4.31 5.29
CA LEU A 124 7.33 -4.03 6.35
C LEU A 124 7.97 -3.25 7.49
N SER A 125 9.12 -3.72 8.00
CA SER A 125 9.84 -3.08 9.09
C SER A 125 10.29 -1.67 8.72
N ALA A 126 10.77 -1.44 7.50
CA ALA A 126 11.15 -0.12 7.02
C ALA A 126 9.97 0.86 7.06
N LYS A 127 8.78 0.41 6.63
CA LYS A 127 7.55 1.20 6.68
C LYS A 127 7.06 1.46 8.11
N ILE A 128 7.13 0.48 9.02
CA ILE A 128 6.71 0.66 10.42
C ILE A 128 7.59 1.67 11.17
N ASN A 129 8.90 1.67 10.88
CA ASN A 129 9.87 2.55 11.54
C ASN A 129 10.09 3.87 10.78
N GLN A 130 9.32 4.12 9.72
CA GLN A 130 9.38 5.37 8.99
C GLN A 130 9.04 6.54 9.93
N ASP A 131 9.78 7.64 9.79
CA ASP A 131 9.59 8.88 10.56
C ASP A 131 9.61 8.70 12.09
N GLY A 132 10.41 7.75 12.59
CA GLY A 132 10.56 7.47 14.02
C GLY A 132 9.56 6.45 14.56
N GLY A 133 8.66 5.95 13.72
CA GLY A 133 7.65 4.96 14.06
C GLY A 133 6.60 5.48 15.04
N GLY A 134 5.78 4.55 15.55
CA GLY A 134 4.73 4.87 16.52
C GLY A 134 3.38 4.28 16.14
N LYS A 135 2.38 4.55 16.98
CA LYS A 135 1.03 4.00 16.81
C LYS A 135 0.40 4.44 15.49
N ASP A 136 0.51 5.72 15.14
CA ASP A 136 -0.13 6.25 13.93
C ASP A 136 0.52 5.68 12.67
N GLN A 137 1.84 5.52 12.67
CA GLN A 137 2.55 4.84 11.59
C GLN A 137 2.17 3.37 11.48
N ALA A 138 2.10 2.65 12.60
CA ALA A 138 1.66 1.26 12.62
C ALA A 138 0.22 1.11 12.11
N MET A 139 -0.67 2.04 12.45
CA MET A 139 -2.05 2.08 11.96
C MET A 139 -2.14 2.43 10.48
N ALA A 140 -1.29 3.35 9.98
CA ALA A 140 -1.20 3.66 8.56
C ALA A 140 -0.72 2.45 7.75
N VAL A 141 0.33 1.76 8.21
CA VAL A 141 0.81 0.51 7.60
C VAL A 141 -0.26 -0.57 7.64
N PHE A 142 -0.96 -0.72 8.77
CA PHE A 142 -2.07 -1.67 8.89
C PHE A 142 -3.19 -1.36 7.89
N SER A 143 -3.61 -0.10 7.81
CA SER A 143 -4.63 0.36 6.85
C SER A 143 -4.21 0.11 5.41
N ARG A 144 -2.96 0.41 5.07
CA ARG A 144 -2.42 0.12 3.74
C ARG A 144 -2.46 -1.37 3.44
N CYS A 145 -2.03 -2.22 4.36
CA CYS A 145 -2.04 -3.66 4.13
C CYS A 145 -3.44 -4.26 4.02
N MET A 146 -4.45 -3.72 4.71
CA MET A 146 -5.84 -4.08 4.47
C MET A 146 -6.27 -3.73 3.04
N SER A 147 -5.86 -2.55 2.53
CA SER A 147 -6.11 -2.16 1.13
C SER A 147 -5.42 -3.09 0.13
N VAL A 148 -4.18 -3.51 0.40
CA VAL A 148 -3.44 -4.45 -0.46
C VAL A 148 -4.09 -5.83 -0.50
N ALA A 149 -4.68 -6.25 0.62
CA ALA A 149 -5.29 -7.56 0.76
C ALA A 149 -6.80 -7.59 0.46
N ALA A 150 -7.38 -6.43 0.16
CA ALA A 150 -8.75 -6.34 -0.29
C ALA A 150 -8.94 -7.17 -1.58
N PRO A 151 -10.00 -7.99 -1.68
CA PRO A 151 -10.29 -8.71 -2.90
C PRO A 151 -10.52 -7.70 -4.04
N GLN A 152 -9.78 -7.89 -5.14
CA GLN A 152 -10.03 -7.14 -6.38
C GLN A 152 -11.36 -7.65 -6.95
N SER A 153 -12.38 -6.81 -6.93
CA SER A 153 -13.72 -7.07 -7.47
C SER A 153 -13.73 -7.12 -8.99
#